data_AF-A0A3P3Z861-F1
#
_entry.id   AF-A0A3P3Z861-F1
#
_cell.length_a   1.000
_cell.length_b   1.000
_cell.length_c   1.000
_cell.angle_alpha   90.00
_cell.angle_beta   90.00
_cell.angle_gamma   90.00
#
_symmetry.space_group_name_H-M   'P 1'
#
loop_
_entity.id
_entity.type
_entity.pdbx_description
1 polymer ?
#
loop_
_entity_poly.entity_id
_entity_poly.type
_entity_poly.pdbx_seq_one_letter_code
_entity_poly.pdbx_strand_id
1 'polypeptide(L)'
;MQRTFRVAKVSPVPVRDVALTSSKSYHPRYALPRRMTLSSSFNTVTDKNRFTSLELLLQKLSHYVGRRQYRMASDLTQHLEQFKALGIDWHELKFLQRSELVELFSGPLKLNHAERAVLLTALEAKVCGVLCRDTTRHSTKLCLNPGVVEHGWRCGEDGHTNDVYFEGKEQANPAVLQLAHRSVSRVARRDGIDVEVRHEPDFAIVGRNSTELNPRIWNAPKHSTFVVTPIGYEFRVHPDDPRAVHQIEQAAAEWELHLEVVQQVISEVLELYAVERGEQALHLMPGEIGEPDVPEVYSSAFHTRRSSSLQPKEDGAVTEHRMMSASGAERPWFQTPLPQRFTRGVPKLLPFAPTIILHSTFRNIERDISSADVNRRLMQPVMDISCLVHPNACFWWNAEEEERSTRLILDYAKRMPFALPFNLYFRVDPAKVLRAKPALVVEKDSLLRAKLSLFDLRHFRSAARTTAAESDDPWRPTEQESTHGCASVTPL
;
A
#
# COMPACT_ATOMS: atom_id res chain seq x y z
N MET A 1 65.05 -21.46 -54.09
CA MET A 1 63.79 -21.78 -53.38
C MET A 1 63.98 -21.50 -51.89
N GLN A 2 63.50 -20.35 -51.39
CA GLN A 2 63.53 -20.05 -49.96
C GLN A 2 62.38 -20.76 -49.25
N ARG A 3 62.70 -21.66 -48.31
CA ARG A 3 61.73 -22.29 -47.40
C ARG A 3 61.32 -21.26 -46.36
N THR A 4 60.07 -20.82 -46.40
CA THR A 4 59.47 -20.02 -45.33
C THR A 4 59.11 -20.94 -44.17
N PHE A 5 59.90 -20.86 -43.09
CA PHE A 5 59.53 -21.46 -41.81
C PHE A 5 58.36 -20.65 -41.23
N ARG A 6 57.15 -21.21 -41.28
CA ARG A 6 56.00 -20.67 -40.55
C ARG A 6 56.14 -21.03 -39.08
N VAL A 7 56.60 -20.10 -38.26
CA VAL A 7 56.56 -20.22 -36.80
C VAL A 7 55.11 -19.99 -36.34
N ALA A 8 54.50 -20.98 -35.71
CA ALA A 8 53.14 -20.84 -35.18
C ALA A 8 53.15 -19.93 -33.93
N LYS A 9 52.26 -18.93 -33.88
CA LYS A 9 52.08 -18.06 -32.72
C LYS A 9 51.40 -18.85 -31.58
N VAL A 10 52.09 -18.99 -30.45
CA VAL A 10 51.52 -19.55 -29.22
C VAL A 10 50.83 -18.44 -28.44
N SER A 11 49.52 -18.55 -28.22
CA SER A 11 48.76 -17.58 -27.42
C SER A 11 48.64 -18.06 -25.97
N PRO A 12 48.87 -17.19 -24.97
CA PRO A 12 48.72 -17.56 -23.56
C PRO A 12 47.25 -17.77 -23.20
N VAL A 13 46.97 -18.68 -22.27
CA VAL A 13 45.62 -18.88 -21.72
C VAL A 13 45.30 -17.70 -20.80
N PRO A 14 44.19 -16.98 -21.02
CA PRO A 14 43.82 -15.87 -20.16
C PRO A 14 43.45 -16.39 -18.77
N VAL A 15 44.20 -15.96 -17.76
CA VAL A 15 43.96 -16.22 -16.35
C VAL A 15 43.72 -14.91 -15.61
N ARG A 16 42.98 -14.95 -14.51
CA ARG A 16 42.76 -13.79 -13.63
C ARG A 16 43.68 -13.89 -12.43
N ASP A 17 44.29 -12.76 -12.06
CA ASP A 17 45.17 -12.67 -10.87
C ASP A 17 44.40 -12.87 -9.56
N VAL A 18 43.12 -12.46 -9.52
CA VAL A 18 42.22 -12.67 -8.39
C VAL A 18 40.96 -13.39 -8.88
N ALA A 19 40.72 -14.58 -8.35
CA ALA A 19 39.55 -15.40 -8.65
C ALA A 19 38.75 -15.69 -7.38
N LEU A 20 37.44 -15.39 -7.43
CA LEU A 20 36.51 -15.70 -6.34
C LEU A 20 36.47 -17.21 -6.07
N THR A 21 36.36 -17.62 -4.81
CA THR A 21 36.30 -19.04 -4.45
C THR A 21 35.12 -19.76 -5.13
N SER A 22 34.01 -19.04 -5.38
CA SER A 22 32.85 -19.54 -6.12
C SER A 22 33.18 -19.93 -7.56
N SER A 23 34.15 -19.29 -8.22
CA SER A 23 34.56 -19.65 -9.58
C SER A 23 35.41 -20.92 -9.64
N LYS A 24 35.83 -21.45 -8.48
CA LYS A 24 36.55 -22.73 -8.36
C LYS A 24 35.60 -23.92 -8.20
N SER A 25 34.28 -23.69 -8.21
CA SER A 25 33.30 -24.78 -8.14
C SER A 25 33.40 -25.69 -9.36
N TYR A 26 33.42 -26.99 -9.14
CA TYR A 26 33.42 -27.97 -10.22
C TYR A 26 32.06 -28.00 -10.93
N HIS A 27 32.10 -27.96 -12.27
CA HIS A 27 30.96 -28.30 -13.12
C HIS A 27 31.43 -29.30 -14.18
N PRO A 28 30.71 -30.41 -14.45
CA PRO A 28 31.17 -31.45 -15.38
C PRO A 28 31.53 -30.94 -16.78
N ARG A 29 30.88 -29.86 -17.23
CA ARG A 29 31.11 -29.23 -18.53
C ARG A 29 31.98 -27.96 -18.47
N TYR A 30 32.50 -27.58 -17.30
CA TYR A 30 33.19 -26.29 -17.08
C TYR A 30 32.42 -25.08 -17.65
N ALA A 31 31.09 -25.14 -17.57
CA ALA A 31 30.16 -24.14 -18.06
C ALA A 31 29.22 -23.71 -16.92
N LEU A 32 28.45 -22.64 -17.11
CA LEU A 32 27.47 -22.22 -16.12
C LEU A 32 26.37 -23.29 -15.97
N PRO A 33 26.07 -23.75 -14.75
CA PRO A 33 24.99 -24.71 -14.54
C PRO A 33 23.65 -24.10 -14.93
N ARG A 34 22.79 -24.91 -15.55
CA ARG A 34 21.40 -24.52 -15.83
C ARG A 34 20.67 -24.32 -14.50
N ARG A 35 20.02 -23.17 -14.32
CA ARG A 35 19.08 -22.92 -13.22
C ARG A 35 17.65 -23.16 -13.71
N MET A 36 16.99 -24.19 -13.21
CA MET A 36 15.57 -24.44 -13.52
C MET A 36 14.67 -23.53 -12.69
N THR A 37 13.55 -23.12 -13.26
CA THR A 37 12.51 -22.40 -12.51
C THR A 37 11.82 -23.35 -11.53
N LEU A 38 11.49 -22.83 -10.36
CA LEU A 38 10.75 -23.58 -9.34
C LEU A 38 9.35 -23.97 -9.85
N SER A 39 8.77 -25.03 -9.29
CA SER A 39 7.43 -25.51 -9.64
C SER A 39 6.35 -24.43 -9.47
N SER A 40 5.22 -24.63 -10.14
CA SER A 40 4.05 -23.73 -10.08
C SER A 40 3.44 -23.63 -8.67
N SER A 41 3.67 -24.64 -7.82
CA SER A 41 3.27 -24.63 -6.40
C SER A 41 3.90 -23.50 -5.57
N PHE A 42 4.94 -22.84 -6.11
CA PHE A 42 5.64 -21.73 -5.48
C PHE A 42 5.35 -20.39 -6.18
N ASN A 43 4.38 -20.33 -7.10
CA ASN A 43 4.03 -19.07 -7.76
C ASN A 43 3.48 -18.04 -6.77
N THR A 44 2.67 -18.48 -5.82
CA THR A 44 2.13 -17.68 -4.73
C THR A 44 2.52 -18.28 -3.37
N VAL A 45 2.67 -17.43 -2.35
CA VAL A 45 2.94 -17.87 -0.98
C VAL A 45 1.62 -18.24 -0.31
N THR A 46 1.57 -19.43 0.30
CA THR A 46 0.40 -20.02 0.94
C THR A 46 0.81 -20.72 2.23
N ASP A 47 -0.16 -21.06 3.09
CA ASP A 47 0.12 -21.85 4.31
C ASP A 47 0.76 -23.20 4.04
N LYS A 48 0.57 -23.76 2.84
CA LYS A 48 1.17 -25.04 2.46
C LYS A 48 2.66 -24.94 2.17
N ASN A 49 3.14 -23.77 1.71
CA ASN A 49 4.52 -23.62 1.21
C ASN A 49 5.37 -22.65 2.03
N ARG A 50 4.80 -21.76 2.87
CA ARG A 50 5.55 -20.77 3.65
C ARG A 50 6.56 -21.37 4.63
N PHE A 51 6.28 -22.56 5.15
CA PHE A 51 7.16 -23.27 6.09
C PHE A 51 8.30 -24.07 5.42
N THR A 52 8.37 -24.12 4.08
CA THR A 52 9.38 -24.92 3.36
C THR A 52 10.80 -24.49 3.71
N SER A 53 11.03 -23.18 3.88
CA SER A 53 12.35 -22.65 4.26
C SER A 53 12.74 -23.10 5.67
N LEU A 54 11.81 -23.02 6.62
CA LEU A 54 12.01 -23.48 7.99
C LEU A 54 12.30 -24.99 8.03
N GLU A 55 11.47 -25.80 7.35
CA GLU A 55 11.65 -27.25 7.27
C GLU A 55 13.04 -27.63 6.76
N LEU A 56 13.47 -27.08 5.62
CA LEU A 56 14.77 -27.35 5.03
C LEU A 56 15.92 -26.87 5.92
N LEU A 57 15.75 -25.77 6.64
CA LEU A 57 16.76 -25.26 7.56
C LEU A 57 16.91 -26.16 8.79
N LEU A 58 15.80 -26.54 9.43
CA LEU A 58 15.81 -27.46 10.58
C LEU A 58 16.41 -28.80 10.18
N GLN A 59 16.10 -29.31 8.97
CA GLN A 59 16.74 -30.51 8.44
C GLN A 59 18.26 -30.35 8.32
N LYS A 60 18.76 -29.26 7.72
CA LYS A 60 20.21 -29.01 7.58
C LYS A 60 20.92 -28.88 8.93
N LEU A 61 20.25 -28.32 9.94
CA LEU A 61 20.80 -28.17 11.30
C LEU A 61 20.77 -29.48 12.12
N SER A 62 20.01 -30.48 11.70
CA SER A 62 19.80 -31.75 12.42
C SER A 62 20.52 -32.95 11.80
N HIS A 63 20.97 -32.82 10.55
CA HIS A 63 21.60 -33.91 9.79
C HIS A 63 23.13 -33.92 9.92
N TYR A 64 23.80 -34.53 8.95
CA TYR A 64 25.25 -34.63 8.90
C TYR A 64 25.90 -33.34 8.41
N VAL A 65 26.96 -32.90 9.09
CA VAL A 65 27.67 -31.65 8.79
C VAL A 65 29.10 -31.90 8.34
N GLY A 66 29.50 -31.21 7.29
CA GLY A 66 30.87 -31.17 6.79
C GLY A 66 31.31 -32.42 6.02
N ARG A 67 32.55 -32.41 5.53
CA ARG A 67 33.10 -33.51 4.70
C ARG A 67 33.19 -34.85 5.45
N ARG A 68 33.40 -34.78 6.77
CA ARG A 68 33.47 -35.95 7.65
C ARG A 68 32.09 -36.49 8.05
N GLN A 69 31.01 -35.83 7.61
CA GLN A 69 29.63 -36.24 7.91
C GLN A 69 29.42 -36.42 9.42
N TYR A 70 29.69 -35.38 10.21
CA TYR A 70 29.43 -35.44 11.64
C TYR A 70 27.93 -35.36 11.90
N ARG A 71 27.36 -36.37 12.56
CA ARG A 71 25.95 -36.38 12.91
C ARG A 71 25.66 -35.38 14.02
N MET A 72 24.71 -34.48 13.80
CA MET A 72 24.20 -33.60 14.85
C MET A 72 23.42 -34.42 15.89
N ALA A 73 23.69 -34.16 17.17
CA ALA A 73 23.06 -34.89 18.27
C ALA A 73 21.63 -34.43 18.56
N SER A 74 21.32 -33.16 18.25
CA SER A 74 20.00 -32.57 18.42
C SER A 74 19.22 -32.65 17.11
N ASP A 75 18.01 -33.21 17.18
CA ASP A 75 17.08 -33.22 16.06
C ASP A 75 16.03 -32.12 16.24
N LEU A 76 16.15 -31.05 15.45
CA LEU A 76 15.22 -29.93 15.46
C LEU A 76 13.99 -30.17 14.57
N THR A 77 14.00 -31.21 13.72
CA THR A 77 12.87 -31.46 12.80
C THR A 77 11.59 -31.87 13.51
N GLN A 78 11.72 -32.47 14.71
CA GLN A 78 10.58 -32.81 15.57
C GLN A 78 9.71 -31.61 15.98
N HIS A 79 10.28 -30.40 15.96
CA HIS A 79 9.60 -29.16 16.36
C HIS A 79 8.83 -28.50 15.21
N LEU A 80 8.96 -28.99 13.97
CA LEU A 80 8.36 -28.37 12.79
C LEU A 80 6.83 -28.24 12.88
N GLU A 81 6.15 -29.29 13.35
CA GLU A 81 4.69 -29.26 13.48
C GLU A 81 4.22 -28.30 14.57
N GLN A 82 5.03 -28.07 15.61
CA GLN A 82 4.74 -27.06 16.62
C GLN A 82 4.92 -25.64 16.06
N PHE A 83 5.99 -25.40 15.28
CA PHE A 83 6.14 -24.12 14.56
C PHE A 83 4.96 -23.86 13.61
N LYS A 84 4.52 -24.86 12.85
CA LYS A 84 3.35 -24.78 11.98
C LYS A 84 2.06 -24.49 12.77
N ALA A 85 1.86 -25.17 13.90
CA ALA A 85 0.69 -24.96 14.76
C ALA A 85 0.67 -23.55 15.37
N LEU A 86 1.84 -23.00 15.71
CA LEU A 86 2.00 -21.61 16.15
C LEU A 86 1.94 -20.62 14.99
N GLY A 87 1.91 -21.10 13.74
CA GLY A 87 1.87 -20.26 12.56
C GLY A 87 3.15 -19.45 12.32
N ILE A 88 4.28 -19.84 12.92
CA ILE A 88 5.57 -19.12 12.84
C ILE A 88 6.45 -19.78 11.78
N ASP A 89 6.77 -19.03 10.73
CA ASP A 89 7.74 -19.47 9.71
C ASP A 89 9.17 -18.97 10.00
N TRP A 90 10.14 -19.34 9.15
CA TRP A 90 11.53 -18.92 9.32
C TRP A 90 11.73 -17.41 9.21
N HIS A 91 10.98 -16.75 8.33
CA HIS A 91 11.13 -15.33 8.07
C HIS A 91 10.57 -14.51 9.22
N GLU A 92 9.46 -14.94 9.81
CA GLU A 92 8.86 -14.38 11.01
C GLU A 92 9.74 -14.57 12.24
N LEU A 93 10.33 -15.75 12.41
CA LEU A 93 11.21 -16.05 13.54
C LEU A 93 12.39 -15.06 13.65
N LYS A 94 12.81 -14.45 12.54
CA LYS A 94 13.87 -13.43 12.51
C LYS A 94 13.43 -12.06 13.00
N PHE A 95 12.13 -11.75 12.97
CA PHE A 95 11.59 -10.47 13.45
C PHE A 95 11.29 -10.47 14.95
N LEU A 96 11.15 -11.65 15.55
CA LEU A 96 10.90 -11.77 17.00
C LEU A 96 12.03 -11.13 17.81
N GLN A 97 11.62 -10.35 18.81
CA GLN A 97 12.52 -9.75 19.78
C GLN A 97 13.08 -10.80 20.73
N ARG A 98 14.14 -10.44 21.45
CA ARG A 98 14.83 -11.35 22.38
C ARG A 98 13.89 -11.92 23.45
N SER A 99 13.02 -11.10 24.02
CA SER A 99 12.03 -11.53 25.03
C SER A 99 11.06 -12.56 24.46
N GLU A 100 10.53 -12.29 23.26
CA GLU A 100 9.60 -13.17 22.55
C GLU A 100 10.25 -14.50 22.16
N LEU A 101 11.52 -14.49 21.73
CA LEU A 101 12.28 -15.72 21.46
C LEU A 101 12.51 -16.55 22.72
N VAL A 102 12.82 -15.92 23.85
CA VAL A 102 13.00 -16.63 25.14
C VAL A 102 11.71 -17.29 25.58
N GLU A 103 10.58 -16.58 25.46
CA GLU A 103 9.24 -17.10 25.75
C GLU A 103 8.89 -18.25 24.80
N LEU A 104 9.08 -18.07 23.50
CA LEU A 104 8.82 -19.09 22.47
C LEU A 104 9.64 -20.38 22.71
N PHE A 105 10.94 -20.24 22.99
CA PHE A 105 11.83 -21.39 23.20
C PHE A 105 11.60 -22.09 24.54
N SER A 106 11.15 -21.37 25.57
CA SER A 106 10.96 -21.93 26.91
C SER A 106 9.53 -22.40 27.18
N GLY A 107 8.54 -21.81 26.51
CA GLY A 107 7.13 -22.08 26.69
C GLY A 107 6.62 -23.13 25.71
N PRO A 108 6.14 -22.73 24.52
CA PRO A 108 5.43 -23.64 23.62
C PRO A 108 6.35 -24.66 22.92
N LEU A 109 7.57 -24.28 22.51
CA LEU A 109 8.50 -25.21 21.83
C LEU A 109 9.31 -26.09 22.79
N LYS A 110 9.51 -25.61 24.03
CA LYS A 110 10.29 -26.31 25.08
C LYS A 110 11.65 -26.84 24.61
N LEU A 111 12.37 -26.04 23.83
CA LEU A 111 13.69 -26.41 23.33
C LEU A 111 14.69 -26.57 24.49
N ASN A 112 15.49 -27.63 24.46
CA ASN A 112 16.60 -27.80 25.41
C ASN A 112 17.77 -26.86 25.08
N HIS A 113 18.75 -26.74 25.98
CA HIS A 113 19.86 -25.80 25.80
C HIS A 113 20.71 -26.07 24.55
N ALA A 114 20.90 -27.34 24.17
CA ALA A 114 21.67 -27.70 22.98
C ALA A 114 20.91 -27.37 21.69
N GLU A 115 19.61 -27.69 21.63
CA GLU A 115 18.71 -27.34 20.53
C GLU A 115 18.65 -25.83 20.32
N ARG A 116 18.51 -25.06 21.40
CA ARG A 116 18.56 -23.58 21.35
C ARG A 116 19.87 -23.10 20.77
N ALA A 117 21.01 -23.63 21.25
CA ALA A 117 22.32 -23.21 20.76
C ALA A 117 22.47 -23.44 19.25
N VAL A 118 22.01 -24.59 18.74
CA VAL A 118 22.05 -24.90 17.30
C VAL A 118 21.16 -23.94 16.51
N LEU A 119 19.90 -23.75 16.90
CA LEU A 119 18.97 -22.87 16.19
C LEU A 119 19.42 -21.39 16.21
N LEU A 120 20.01 -20.96 17.33
CA LEU A 120 20.54 -19.60 17.47
C LEU A 120 21.66 -19.29 16.48
N THR A 121 22.44 -20.27 16.02
CA THR A 121 23.47 -20.02 15.00
C THR A 121 22.89 -19.45 13.69
N ALA A 122 21.73 -19.96 13.27
CA ALA A 122 21.05 -19.48 12.08
C ALA A 122 20.29 -18.16 12.32
N LEU A 123 19.75 -17.97 13.53
CA LEU A 123 19.01 -16.76 13.89
C LEU A 123 19.92 -15.55 14.11
N GLU A 124 21.11 -15.77 14.69
CA GLU A 124 22.12 -14.74 14.88
C GLU A 124 22.63 -14.22 13.53
N ALA A 125 22.93 -15.13 12.60
CA ALA A 125 23.30 -14.78 11.23
C ALA A 125 22.12 -14.24 10.41
N LYS A 126 20.89 -14.29 10.94
CA LYS A 126 19.63 -13.90 10.26
C LYS A 126 19.55 -14.48 8.85
N VAL A 127 19.85 -15.78 8.70
CA VAL A 127 19.96 -16.46 7.40
C VAL A 127 18.79 -16.08 6.48
N CYS A 128 19.11 -15.66 5.25
CA CYS A 128 18.13 -15.16 4.27
C CYS A 128 16.93 -16.12 4.11
N GLY A 129 17.18 -17.40 3.90
CA GLY A 129 16.16 -18.46 3.92
C GLY A 129 15.28 -18.54 2.67
N VAL A 130 15.59 -17.80 1.60
CA VAL A 130 14.88 -17.91 0.32
C VAL A 130 15.21 -19.24 -0.35
N LEU A 131 14.20 -19.93 -0.90
CA LEU A 131 14.41 -21.12 -1.70
C LEU A 131 14.98 -20.74 -3.07
N CYS A 132 16.22 -21.12 -3.33
CA CYS A 132 16.93 -20.80 -4.56
C CYS A 132 16.55 -21.75 -5.70
N ARG A 133 16.70 -21.28 -6.93
CA ARG A 133 16.69 -22.11 -8.13
C ARG A 133 17.88 -23.07 -8.10
N ASP A 134 17.64 -24.29 -8.57
CA ASP A 134 18.67 -25.33 -8.65
C ASP A 134 18.70 -25.94 -10.06
N THR A 135 19.61 -26.88 -10.27
CA THR A 135 19.72 -27.69 -11.49
C THR A 135 18.51 -28.59 -11.73
N THR A 136 17.73 -28.86 -10.68
CA THR A 136 16.50 -29.66 -10.71
C THR A 136 15.27 -28.81 -10.38
N ARG A 137 14.09 -29.31 -10.74
CA ARG A 137 12.80 -28.63 -10.47
C ARG A 137 12.42 -28.63 -8.98
N HIS A 138 12.81 -29.68 -8.25
CA HIS A 138 12.63 -29.79 -6.79
C HIS A 138 13.89 -29.28 -6.09
N SER A 139 13.90 -28.00 -5.75
CA SER A 139 15.02 -27.39 -5.03
C SER A 139 14.94 -27.66 -3.54
N THR A 140 16.10 -27.97 -2.93
CA THR A 140 16.31 -28.00 -1.47
C THR A 140 17.38 -26.98 -1.03
N LYS A 141 17.73 -26.07 -1.95
CA LYS A 141 18.79 -25.10 -1.78
C LYS A 141 18.21 -23.82 -1.18
N LEU A 142 18.65 -23.47 0.02
CA LEU A 142 18.33 -22.19 0.64
C LEU A 142 19.47 -21.20 0.46
N CYS A 143 19.14 -19.93 0.33
CA CYS A 143 20.12 -18.85 0.46
C CYS A 143 20.57 -18.75 1.92
N LEU A 144 21.86 -19.00 2.16
CA LEU A 144 22.49 -18.97 3.48
C LEU A 144 23.20 -17.64 3.81
N ASN A 145 23.11 -16.65 2.91
CA ASN A 145 23.70 -15.34 3.13
C ASN A 145 23.02 -14.65 4.33
N PRO A 146 23.77 -13.84 5.10
CA PRO A 146 23.20 -13.09 6.20
C PRO A 146 22.16 -12.09 5.69
N GLY A 147 21.03 -12.01 6.38
CA GLY A 147 19.97 -11.06 6.07
C GLY A 147 20.26 -9.67 6.62
N VAL A 148 19.72 -8.65 5.96
CA VAL A 148 19.81 -7.24 6.39
C VAL A 148 18.42 -6.66 6.62
N VAL A 149 18.30 -5.69 7.53
CA VAL A 149 17.01 -5.17 8.01
C VAL A 149 16.25 -4.46 6.90
N GLU A 150 16.96 -3.73 6.04
CA GLU A 150 16.44 -2.94 4.92
C GLU A 150 15.67 -3.80 3.90
N HIS A 151 15.91 -5.11 3.91
CA HIS A 151 15.27 -6.08 3.03
C HIS A 151 14.48 -7.13 3.81
N GLY A 152 14.00 -6.80 5.02
CA GLY A 152 13.20 -7.70 5.85
C GLY A 152 13.95 -8.99 6.21
N TRP A 153 15.21 -8.84 6.57
CA TRP A 153 16.14 -9.94 6.85
C TRP A 153 16.35 -10.89 5.66
N ARG A 154 16.14 -10.42 4.43
CA ARG A 154 16.71 -11.03 3.22
C ARG A 154 18.08 -10.43 2.93
N CYS A 155 18.86 -11.08 2.08
CA CYS A 155 20.24 -10.64 1.82
C CYS A 155 20.36 -9.52 0.78
N GLY A 156 19.29 -9.14 0.07
CA GLY A 156 19.33 -8.13 -1.01
C GLY A 156 19.97 -8.61 -2.32
N GLU A 157 20.76 -9.68 -2.28
CA GLU A 157 21.41 -10.27 -3.46
C GLU A 157 20.45 -11.12 -4.30
N ASP A 158 20.73 -11.27 -5.59
CA ASP A 158 19.97 -12.10 -6.54
C ASP A 158 18.44 -11.83 -6.55
N GLY A 159 18.04 -10.59 -6.21
CA GLY A 159 16.63 -10.18 -6.12
C GLY A 159 15.92 -10.63 -4.84
N HIS A 160 16.65 -11.12 -3.84
CA HIS A 160 16.11 -11.44 -2.51
C HIS A 160 15.82 -10.16 -1.71
N THR A 161 14.76 -9.49 -2.12
CA THR A 161 14.24 -8.27 -1.50
C THR A 161 13.08 -8.62 -0.57
N ASN A 162 12.47 -7.60 0.04
CA ASN A 162 11.43 -7.80 1.05
C ASN A 162 10.30 -8.71 0.52
N ASP A 163 9.73 -9.54 1.40
CA ASP A 163 8.64 -10.48 1.09
C ASP A 163 8.93 -11.57 0.04
N VAL A 164 10.15 -11.71 -0.48
CA VAL A 164 10.51 -12.83 -1.36
C VAL A 164 10.72 -14.10 -0.55
N TYR A 165 9.96 -15.16 -0.85
CA TYR A 165 10.11 -16.51 -0.25
C TYR A 165 10.82 -17.50 -1.19
N PHE A 166 10.61 -17.33 -2.50
CA PHE A 166 11.08 -18.27 -3.53
C PHE A 166 11.74 -17.48 -4.69
N GLU A 167 12.94 -17.90 -5.12
CA GLU A 167 13.75 -17.16 -6.08
C GLU A 167 13.07 -17.05 -7.46
N GLY A 168 12.77 -15.80 -7.85
CA GLY A 168 12.11 -15.44 -9.10
C GLY A 168 10.69 -15.98 -9.21
N LYS A 169 9.93 -15.89 -8.11
CA LYS A 169 8.48 -16.00 -7.99
C LYS A 169 7.92 -14.70 -7.42
N GLU A 170 6.59 -14.60 -7.34
CA GLU A 170 5.94 -13.41 -6.80
C GLU A 170 6.30 -13.22 -5.31
N GLN A 171 6.35 -11.97 -4.88
CA GLN A 171 6.49 -11.64 -3.46
C GLN A 171 5.28 -12.16 -2.69
N ALA A 172 5.48 -12.50 -1.42
CA ALA A 172 4.36 -12.81 -0.55
C ALA A 172 3.45 -11.58 -0.45
N ASN A 173 2.14 -11.80 -0.43
CA ASN A 173 1.22 -10.74 -0.04
C ASN A 173 1.28 -10.63 1.50
N PRO A 174 1.87 -9.57 2.09
CA PRO A 174 2.06 -9.47 3.53
C PRO A 174 0.73 -9.50 4.29
N ALA A 175 -0.37 -9.05 3.67
CA ALA A 175 -1.68 -9.12 4.30
C ALA A 175 -2.27 -10.55 4.32
N VAL A 176 -1.94 -11.40 3.34
CA VAL A 176 -2.34 -12.82 3.33
C VAL A 176 -1.56 -13.58 4.40
N LEU A 177 -0.27 -13.29 4.55
CA LEU A 177 0.54 -13.82 5.64
C LEU A 177 -0.03 -13.38 6.98
N GLN A 178 -0.31 -12.09 7.17
CA GLN A 178 -0.91 -11.53 8.40
C GLN A 178 -2.21 -12.23 8.86
N LEU A 179 -3.04 -12.72 7.93
CA LEU A 179 -4.24 -13.50 8.25
C LEU A 179 -3.96 -14.95 8.67
N ALA A 180 -2.86 -15.51 8.20
CA ALA A 180 -2.45 -16.88 8.50
C ALA A 180 -1.81 -17.02 9.90
N HIS A 181 -1.34 -15.93 10.53
CA HIS A 181 -0.80 -15.94 11.90
C HIS A 181 -1.90 -15.94 12.97
N ARG A 182 -2.91 -16.80 12.86
CA ARG A 182 -4.03 -16.92 13.84
C ARG A 182 -3.61 -17.25 15.30
N SER A 183 -2.33 -17.20 15.65
CA SER A 183 -1.82 -17.39 17.01
C SER A 183 -1.66 -16.10 17.84
N VAL A 184 -1.84 -14.90 17.27
CA VAL A 184 -1.71 -13.63 18.07
C VAL A 184 -2.93 -12.70 17.96
N SER A 185 -4.04 -13.12 17.34
CA SER A 185 -5.30 -12.36 17.41
C SER A 185 -5.89 -12.47 18.82
N ARG A 186 -5.84 -11.41 19.62
CA ARG A 186 -6.61 -11.34 20.88
C ARG A 186 -8.05 -10.99 20.52
N VAL A 187 -8.94 -11.97 20.55
CA VAL A 187 -10.39 -11.74 20.45
C VAL A 187 -10.92 -11.48 21.86
N ALA A 188 -11.44 -10.29 22.09
CA ALA A 188 -12.04 -9.90 23.38
C ALA A 188 -13.38 -9.21 23.14
N ARG A 189 -14.34 -9.41 24.03
CA ARG A 189 -15.63 -8.70 23.97
C ARG A 189 -15.52 -7.41 24.77
N ARG A 190 -15.81 -6.26 24.15
CA ARG A 190 -15.82 -4.94 24.81
C ARG A 190 -17.10 -4.20 24.46
N ASP A 191 -17.77 -3.65 25.47
CA ASP A 191 -19.00 -2.87 25.30
C ASP A 191 -20.08 -3.58 24.46
N GLY A 192 -20.17 -4.90 24.60
CA GLY A 192 -21.12 -5.75 23.86
C GLY A 192 -20.67 -6.19 22.46
N ILE A 193 -19.61 -5.59 21.91
CA ILE A 193 -19.06 -5.82 20.56
C ILE A 193 -17.85 -6.76 20.64
N ASP A 194 -17.70 -7.66 19.68
CA ASP A 194 -16.49 -8.49 19.55
C ASP A 194 -15.35 -7.64 18.97
N VAL A 195 -14.18 -7.63 19.60
CA VAL A 195 -13.01 -6.86 19.15
C VAL A 195 -11.90 -7.83 18.79
N GLU A 196 -11.38 -7.73 17.57
CA GLU A 196 -10.19 -8.46 17.13
C GLU A 196 -9.00 -7.51 17.07
N VAL A 197 -7.99 -7.76 17.92
CA VAL A 197 -6.76 -6.96 17.98
C VAL A 197 -5.64 -7.66 17.24
N ARG A 198 -4.97 -6.94 16.34
CA ARG A 198 -3.81 -7.42 15.55
C ARG A 198 -2.60 -6.50 15.75
N HIS A 199 -1.40 -6.97 15.45
CA HIS A 199 -0.23 -6.09 15.43
C HIS A 199 -0.31 -5.07 14.30
N GLU A 200 0.17 -3.85 14.57
CA GLU A 200 0.30 -2.79 13.57
C GLU A 200 1.16 -3.27 12.38
N PRO A 201 0.65 -3.20 11.13
CA PRO A 201 1.43 -3.57 9.96
C PRO A 201 2.46 -2.49 9.63
N ASP A 202 3.52 -2.85 8.88
CA ASP A 202 4.44 -1.86 8.33
C ASP A 202 3.77 -1.09 7.18
N PHE A 203 3.21 0.08 7.51
CA PHE A 203 2.53 0.94 6.55
C PHE A 203 3.47 1.52 5.49
N ALA A 204 4.79 1.44 5.64
CA ALA A 204 5.71 1.85 4.57
C ALA A 204 5.66 0.88 3.37
N ILE A 205 5.25 -0.38 3.58
CA ILE A 205 5.22 -1.44 2.57
C ILE A 205 3.81 -1.64 2.00
N VAL A 206 2.77 -1.44 2.81
CA VAL A 206 1.38 -1.69 2.43
C VAL A 206 0.93 -0.73 1.32
N GLY A 207 0.50 -1.29 0.19
CA GLY A 207 -0.11 -0.54 -0.92
C GLY A 207 0.79 -0.33 -2.14
N ARG A 208 2.10 -0.63 -2.04
CA ARG A 208 3.05 -0.50 -3.16
C ARG A 208 2.72 -1.48 -4.28
N ASN A 209 1.89 -1.06 -5.23
CA ASN A 209 1.77 -1.76 -6.50
C ASN A 209 3.05 -1.50 -7.28
N SER A 210 3.90 -2.52 -7.41
CA SER A 210 5.15 -2.50 -8.18
C SER A 210 4.92 -2.43 -9.70
N THR A 211 3.89 -1.72 -10.13
CA THR A 211 3.70 -1.35 -11.54
C THR A 211 4.53 -0.10 -11.78
N GLU A 212 5.45 -0.15 -12.74
CA GLU A 212 6.18 1.03 -13.19
C GLU A 212 5.17 2.17 -13.46
N LEU A 213 5.24 3.23 -12.64
CA LEU A 213 4.52 4.49 -12.87
C LEU A 213 5.05 5.23 -14.09
N ASN A 214 6.05 4.67 -14.80
CA ASN A 214 6.61 5.23 -16.00
C ASN A 214 5.51 5.40 -17.05
N PRO A 215 5.08 6.63 -17.34
CA PRO A 215 4.19 6.84 -18.45
C PRO A 215 4.91 6.35 -19.72
N ARG A 216 4.16 5.73 -20.64
CA ARG A 216 4.59 5.77 -22.04
C ARG A 216 4.86 7.25 -22.34
N ILE A 217 6.00 7.59 -22.94
CA ILE A 217 6.31 8.99 -23.28
C ILE A 217 5.28 9.43 -24.32
N TRP A 218 4.23 10.12 -23.89
CA TRP A 218 3.28 10.79 -24.77
C TRP A 218 3.73 12.25 -24.86
N ASN A 219 3.86 12.74 -26.10
CA ASN A 219 4.30 14.11 -26.34
C ASN A 219 3.13 15.07 -26.05
N ALA A 220 3.31 16.00 -25.11
CA ALA A 220 2.36 17.07 -24.90
C ALA A 220 2.08 17.81 -26.23
N PRO A 221 0.82 18.07 -26.59
CA PRO A 221 0.49 18.75 -27.84
C PRO A 221 1.06 20.17 -27.84
N LYS A 222 1.64 20.60 -28.98
CA LYS A 222 2.26 21.94 -29.13
C LYS A 222 1.27 23.10 -28.93
N HIS A 223 -0.02 22.83 -29.15
CA HIS A 223 -1.11 23.76 -28.93
C HIS A 223 -2.24 22.97 -28.27
N SER A 224 -2.56 23.27 -27.01
CA SER A 224 -3.69 22.66 -26.32
C SER A 224 -4.94 23.53 -26.45
N THR A 225 -6.07 22.88 -26.71
CA THR A 225 -7.42 23.46 -26.67
C THR A 225 -7.83 23.73 -25.22
N PHE A 226 -7.45 22.82 -24.31
CA PHE A 226 -7.75 22.91 -22.89
C PHE A 226 -6.48 23.11 -22.05
N VAL A 227 -6.64 23.74 -20.88
CA VAL A 227 -5.60 23.86 -19.86
C VAL A 227 -6.10 23.16 -18.61
N VAL A 228 -5.44 22.06 -18.25
CA VAL A 228 -5.73 21.29 -17.04
C VAL A 228 -4.83 21.78 -15.91
N THR A 229 -5.42 22.40 -14.89
CA THR A 229 -4.73 22.89 -13.69
C THR A 229 -5.01 21.96 -12.51
N PRO A 230 -4.00 21.29 -11.92
CA PRO A 230 -4.19 20.53 -10.69
C PRO A 230 -4.43 21.48 -9.51
N ILE A 231 -5.42 21.17 -8.67
CA ILE A 231 -5.64 21.87 -7.39
C ILE A 231 -4.86 21.16 -6.29
N GLY A 232 -4.98 19.83 -6.19
CA GLY A 232 -4.23 19.01 -5.23
C GLY A 232 -5.05 17.86 -4.65
N TYR A 233 -4.42 17.05 -3.80
CA TYR A 233 -5.07 15.97 -3.06
C TYR A 233 -5.66 16.47 -1.74
N GLU A 234 -6.89 16.07 -1.48
CA GLU A 234 -7.47 16.06 -0.16
C GLU A 234 -7.54 14.60 0.33
N PHE A 235 -6.68 14.22 1.27
CA PHE A 235 -6.75 12.90 1.90
C PHE A 235 -7.82 12.88 2.99
N ARG A 236 -8.69 11.87 2.95
CA ARG A 236 -9.71 11.62 3.99
C ARG A 236 -9.14 10.66 5.03
N VAL A 237 -8.05 11.07 5.68
CA VAL A 237 -7.30 10.30 6.69
C VAL A 237 -7.08 11.17 7.93
N HIS A 238 -7.25 10.62 9.12
CA HIS A 238 -6.98 11.37 10.37
C HIS A 238 -5.48 11.69 10.50
N PRO A 239 -5.08 12.90 10.98
CA PRO A 239 -3.66 13.25 11.10
C PRO A 239 -2.87 12.38 12.08
N ASP A 240 -3.55 11.73 13.03
CA ASP A 240 -2.93 10.81 14.00
C ASP A 240 -3.01 9.34 13.57
N ASP A 241 -3.52 9.06 12.37
CA ASP A 241 -3.46 7.73 11.78
C ASP A 241 -2.01 7.39 11.40
N PRO A 242 -1.50 6.19 11.74
CA PRO A 242 -0.11 5.82 11.48
C PRO A 242 0.27 5.85 9.98
N ARG A 243 -0.71 5.71 9.08
CA ARG A 243 -0.46 5.83 7.63
C ARG A 243 -0.13 7.25 7.19
N ALA A 244 -0.59 8.28 7.89
CA ALA A 244 -0.44 9.67 7.45
C ALA A 244 1.04 10.05 7.25
N VAL A 245 1.93 9.61 8.15
CA VAL A 245 3.37 9.89 8.03
C VAL A 245 3.99 9.10 6.89
N HIS A 246 3.78 7.78 6.90
CA HIS A 246 4.50 6.87 6.01
C HIS A 246 4.00 6.92 4.57
N GLN A 247 2.70 7.07 4.36
CA GLN A 247 2.06 6.96 3.06
C GLN A 247 1.64 8.31 2.45
N ILE A 248 1.68 9.42 3.21
CA ILE A 248 1.39 10.77 2.68
C ILE A 248 2.64 11.64 2.76
N GLU A 249 3.13 11.95 3.97
CA GLU A 249 4.23 12.92 4.15
C GLU A 249 5.56 12.40 3.58
N GLN A 250 5.96 11.18 3.93
CA GLN A 250 7.21 10.57 3.44
C GLN A 250 7.13 10.18 1.95
N ALA A 251 5.92 9.91 1.45
CA ALA A 251 5.68 9.51 0.07
C ALA A 251 5.16 10.65 -0.82
N ALA A 252 5.28 11.92 -0.38
CA ALA A 252 4.75 13.08 -1.09
C ALA A 252 5.22 13.16 -2.55
N ALA A 253 6.50 12.84 -2.81
CA ALA A 253 7.05 12.86 -4.17
C ALA A 253 6.39 11.81 -5.09
N GLU A 254 5.99 10.65 -4.57
CA GLU A 254 5.30 9.62 -5.36
C GLU A 254 3.87 10.05 -5.72
N TRP A 255 3.18 10.72 -4.80
CA TRP A 255 1.86 11.30 -5.04
C TRP A 255 1.89 12.46 -6.03
N GLU A 256 2.91 13.33 -5.95
CA GLU A 256 3.16 14.41 -6.89
C GLU A 256 3.44 13.87 -8.30
N LEU A 257 4.26 12.82 -8.42
CA LEU A 257 4.47 12.15 -9.70
C LEU A 257 3.17 11.57 -10.26
N HIS A 258 2.37 10.90 -9.42
CA HIS A 258 1.06 10.37 -9.83
C HIS A 258 0.13 11.50 -10.30
N LEU A 259 0.12 12.65 -9.61
CA LEU A 259 -0.66 13.82 -10.00
C LEU A 259 -0.28 14.34 -11.39
N GLU A 260 1.02 14.47 -11.67
CA GLU A 260 1.52 14.90 -12.99
C GLU A 260 1.10 13.93 -14.10
N VAL A 261 1.21 12.62 -13.86
CA VAL A 261 0.79 11.58 -14.81
C VAL A 261 -0.71 11.67 -15.09
N VAL A 262 -1.54 11.79 -14.05
CA VAL A 262 -2.99 11.90 -14.22
C VAL A 262 -3.38 13.20 -14.92
N GLN A 263 -2.73 14.33 -14.59
CA GLN A 263 -2.94 15.60 -15.29
C GLN A 263 -2.68 15.48 -16.78
N GLN A 264 -1.58 14.80 -17.16
CA GLN A 264 -1.23 14.57 -18.55
C GLN A 264 -2.28 13.69 -19.25
N VAL A 265 -2.69 12.59 -18.62
CA VAL A 265 -3.74 11.69 -19.17
C VAL A 265 -5.05 12.44 -19.40
N ILE A 266 -5.49 13.24 -18.42
CA ILE A 266 -6.70 14.05 -18.56
C ILE A 266 -6.54 15.02 -19.75
N SER A 267 -5.41 15.70 -19.84
CA SER A 267 -5.15 16.64 -20.93
C SER A 267 -5.26 15.96 -22.30
N GLU A 268 -4.66 14.79 -22.46
CA GLU A 268 -4.69 14.04 -23.72
C GLU A 268 -6.09 13.52 -24.08
N VAL A 269 -6.80 12.97 -23.10
CA VAL A 269 -8.17 12.49 -23.27
C VAL A 269 -9.08 13.64 -23.72
N LEU A 270 -8.90 14.83 -23.15
CA LEU A 270 -9.65 16.00 -23.56
C LEU A 270 -9.31 16.45 -24.99
N GLU A 271 -8.04 16.49 -25.38
CA GLU A 271 -7.66 16.88 -26.75
C GLU A 271 -8.12 15.88 -27.82
N LEU A 272 -8.23 14.59 -27.48
CA LEU A 272 -8.63 13.56 -28.43
C LEU A 272 -10.15 13.42 -28.59
N TYR A 273 -10.89 13.57 -27.50
CA TYR A 273 -12.31 13.19 -27.45
C TYR A 273 -13.24 14.32 -27.05
N ALA A 274 -12.75 15.40 -26.41
CA ALA A 274 -13.65 16.43 -25.89
C ALA A 274 -13.98 17.51 -26.92
N VAL A 275 -15.23 17.96 -26.88
CA VAL A 275 -15.71 19.11 -27.66
C VAL A 275 -15.90 20.31 -26.74
N GLU A 276 -15.33 21.45 -27.12
CA GLU A 276 -15.39 22.70 -26.35
C GLU A 276 -16.84 23.20 -26.14
N ARG A 277 -17.15 23.69 -24.93
CA ARG A 277 -18.41 24.36 -24.56
C ARG A 277 -18.14 25.74 -23.94
N GLY A 278 -19.22 26.39 -23.51
CA GLY A 278 -19.15 27.62 -22.72
C GLY A 278 -18.32 27.48 -21.44
N GLU A 279 -17.84 28.60 -20.92
CA GLU A 279 -16.97 28.63 -19.73
C GLU A 279 -17.67 28.11 -18.47
N GLN A 280 -16.98 27.27 -17.69
CA GLN A 280 -17.42 26.90 -16.35
C GLN A 280 -17.19 28.10 -15.41
N ALA A 281 -18.17 28.42 -14.56
CA ALA A 281 -17.99 29.44 -13.53
C ALA A 281 -16.79 29.13 -12.62
N LEU A 282 -16.08 30.17 -12.16
CA LEU A 282 -14.93 30.00 -11.26
C LEU A 282 -15.38 29.64 -9.84
N HIS A 283 -16.46 30.27 -9.37
CA HIS A 283 -16.96 30.08 -8.01
C HIS A 283 -18.08 29.04 -7.99
N LEU A 284 -18.06 28.18 -6.96
CA LEU A 284 -19.10 27.17 -6.75
C LEU A 284 -20.37 27.81 -6.21
N MET A 285 -21.51 27.35 -6.72
CA MET A 285 -22.81 27.65 -6.16
C MET A 285 -23.13 26.70 -5.00
N PRO A 286 -23.92 27.15 -4.00
CA PRO A 286 -24.40 26.29 -2.93
C PRO A 286 -25.03 24.99 -3.45
N GLY A 287 -24.53 23.84 -2.98
CA GLY A 287 -25.06 22.52 -3.34
C GLY A 287 -24.43 21.86 -4.57
N GLU A 288 -23.51 22.51 -5.28
CA GLU A 288 -22.86 21.92 -6.48
C GLU A 288 -21.91 20.75 -6.17
N ILE A 289 -21.41 20.64 -4.93
CA ILE A 289 -20.48 19.58 -4.51
C ILE A 289 -21.15 18.52 -3.61
N GLY A 290 -22.48 18.56 -3.48
CA GLY A 290 -23.24 17.59 -2.69
C GLY A 290 -23.29 17.93 -1.19
N GLU A 291 -23.81 16.99 -0.41
CA GLU A 291 -23.98 17.12 1.04
C GLU A 291 -22.65 17.02 1.80
N PRO A 292 -22.60 17.50 3.06
CA PRO A 292 -21.44 17.31 3.93
C PRO A 292 -21.01 15.85 4.02
N ASP A 293 -19.71 15.63 4.16
CA ASP A 293 -19.19 14.29 4.29
C ASP A 293 -19.61 13.63 5.62
N VAL A 294 -19.64 12.29 5.63
CA VAL A 294 -19.94 11.48 6.81
C VAL A 294 -18.68 10.68 7.14
N PRO A 295 -17.77 11.21 7.99
CA PRO A 295 -16.47 10.60 8.25
C PRO A 295 -16.55 9.16 8.75
N GLU A 296 -17.62 8.80 9.45
CA GLU A 296 -17.86 7.49 10.04
C GLU A 296 -17.89 6.38 8.98
N VAL A 297 -18.28 6.71 7.75
CA VAL A 297 -18.33 5.76 6.62
C VAL A 297 -16.94 5.16 6.36
N TYR A 298 -15.87 5.95 6.49
CA TYR A 298 -14.50 5.47 6.25
C TYR A 298 -14.05 4.44 7.29
N SER A 299 -14.34 4.68 8.57
CA SER A 299 -14.07 3.70 9.64
C SER A 299 -14.95 2.45 9.52
N SER A 300 -16.18 2.61 9.00
CA SER A 300 -17.13 1.50 8.92
C SER A 300 -16.70 0.36 7.99
N ALA A 301 -15.87 0.65 6.98
CA ALA A 301 -15.31 -0.34 6.05
C ALA A 301 -14.39 -1.38 6.71
N PHE A 302 -13.98 -1.13 7.96
CA PHE A 302 -13.15 -2.01 8.75
C PHE A 302 -13.95 -2.80 9.81
N HIS A 303 -15.27 -2.69 9.81
CA HIS A 303 -16.13 -3.59 10.59
C HIS A 303 -16.47 -4.85 9.79
N THR A 304 -16.55 -5.99 10.46
CA THR A 304 -17.00 -7.24 9.83
C THR A 304 -18.30 -7.71 10.46
N ARG A 305 -19.31 -7.99 9.63
CA ARG A 305 -20.57 -8.57 10.09
C ARG A 305 -20.50 -10.09 9.94
N ARG A 306 -20.69 -10.83 11.03
CA ARG A 306 -20.84 -12.29 10.94
C ARG A 306 -22.24 -12.63 10.44
N SER A 307 -22.35 -13.14 9.22
CA SER A 307 -23.57 -13.82 8.78
C SER A 307 -23.58 -15.24 9.35
N SER A 308 -24.38 -15.47 10.39
CA SER A 308 -24.71 -16.83 10.83
C SER A 308 -25.73 -17.41 9.86
N SER A 309 -25.38 -18.49 9.15
CA SER A 309 -26.30 -19.23 8.28
C SER A 309 -27.38 -20.01 9.04
N LEU A 310 -27.34 -20.01 10.38
CA LEU A 310 -28.18 -20.87 11.21
C LEU A 310 -29.32 -20.15 11.94
N GLN A 311 -29.35 -18.82 12.02
CA GLN A 311 -30.52 -18.08 12.53
C GLN A 311 -30.66 -16.70 11.89
N PRO A 312 -31.83 -16.36 11.30
CA PRO A 312 -32.17 -15.00 10.94
C PRO A 312 -32.64 -14.29 12.21
N LYS A 313 -31.70 -13.78 13.01
CA LYS A 313 -32.02 -12.78 14.03
C LYS A 313 -31.27 -11.50 13.70
N GLU A 314 -32.04 -10.42 13.76
CA GLU A 314 -31.61 -9.03 13.70
C GLU A 314 -30.42 -8.82 14.64
N ASP A 315 -29.45 -8.02 14.19
CA ASP A 315 -28.12 -7.81 14.75
C ASP A 315 -27.13 -8.97 14.65
N GLY A 316 -26.68 -9.22 13.41
CA GLY A 316 -25.43 -9.96 13.18
C GLY A 316 -24.29 -9.29 13.96
N ALA A 317 -23.63 -10.07 14.82
CA ALA A 317 -22.54 -9.59 15.67
C ALA A 317 -21.49 -8.87 14.82
N VAL A 318 -21.37 -7.57 15.06
CA VAL A 318 -20.34 -6.73 14.44
C VAL A 318 -19.04 -6.98 15.19
N THR A 319 -17.98 -7.27 14.45
CA THR A 319 -16.63 -7.34 14.99
C THR A 319 -15.86 -6.10 14.57
N GLU A 320 -15.36 -5.36 15.56
CA GLU A 320 -14.48 -4.22 15.35
C GLU A 320 -13.02 -4.70 15.28
N HIS A 321 -12.28 -4.23 14.28
CA HIS A 321 -10.86 -4.55 14.13
C HIS A 321 -10.00 -3.42 14.69
N ARG A 322 -9.04 -3.78 15.54
CA ARG A 322 -8.11 -2.86 16.17
C ARG A 322 -6.67 -3.28 15.91
N MET A 323 -5.78 -2.30 15.93
CA MET A 323 -4.34 -2.50 15.88
C MET A 323 -3.70 -2.24 17.25
N MET A 324 -2.71 -3.03 17.60
CA MET A 324 -1.86 -2.85 18.76
C MET A 324 -0.61 -2.13 18.30
N SER A 325 -0.42 -0.91 18.80
CA SER A 325 0.79 -0.12 18.56
C SER A 325 2.02 -0.78 19.17
N ALA A 326 3.22 -0.35 18.75
CA ALA A 326 4.49 -0.78 19.34
C ALA A 326 4.58 -0.55 20.87
N SER A 327 3.78 0.37 21.42
CA SER A 327 3.68 0.64 22.86
C SER A 327 2.72 -0.30 23.61
N GLY A 328 2.06 -1.22 22.92
CA GLY A 328 1.03 -2.11 23.46
C GLY A 328 -0.36 -1.48 23.57
N ALA A 329 -0.51 -0.19 23.27
CA ALA A 329 -1.81 0.48 23.25
C ALA A 329 -2.64 0.06 22.03
N GLU A 330 -3.91 -0.26 22.26
CA GLU A 330 -4.88 -0.59 21.21
C GLU A 330 -5.49 0.66 20.59
N ARG A 331 -5.62 0.66 19.26
CA ARG A 331 -6.18 1.75 18.47
C ARG A 331 -7.10 1.19 17.37
N PRO A 332 -8.08 1.96 16.86
CA PRO A 332 -8.87 1.55 15.70
C PRO A 332 -7.97 1.23 14.50
N TRP A 333 -8.34 0.25 13.68
CA TRP A 333 -7.57 -0.08 12.46
C TRP A 333 -7.52 1.06 11.44
N PHE A 334 -8.57 1.88 11.38
CA PHE A 334 -8.61 3.15 10.67
C PHE A 334 -9.24 4.20 11.55
N GLN A 335 -8.51 5.29 11.80
CA GLN A 335 -9.04 6.40 12.58
C GLN A 335 -10.00 7.22 11.73
N THR A 336 -11.18 7.51 12.27
CA THR A 336 -12.19 8.33 11.62
C THR A 336 -11.59 9.70 11.24
N PRO A 337 -11.69 10.13 9.97
CA PRO A 337 -11.13 11.41 9.53
C PRO A 337 -11.82 12.60 10.20
N LEU A 338 -11.18 13.76 10.13
CA LEU A 338 -11.76 15.00 10.63
C LEU A 338 -12.91 15.46 9.68
N PRO A 339 -14.05 15.95 10.22
CA PRO A 339 -15.16 16.44 9.40
C PRO A 339 -14.74 17.56 8.45
N GLN A 340 -15.20 17.53 7.19
CA GLN A 340 -14.93 18.60 6.24
C GLN A 340 -15.80 19.82 6.56
N ARG A 341 -15.24 21.02 6.40
CA ARG A 341 -15.96 22.27 6.64
C ARG A 341 -16.63 22.78 5.38
N PHE A 342 -17.87 23.25 5.52
CA PHE A 342 -18.64 23.84 4.44
C PHE A 342 -19.06 25.28 4.78
N THR A 343 -19.09 26.14 3.77
CA THR A 343 -19.75 27.46 3.82
C THR A 343 -20.82 27.47 2.75
N ARG A 344 -22.09 27.64 3.14
CA ARG A 344 -23.23 27.60 2.20
C ARG A 344 -23.19 26.37 1.27
N GLY A 345 -22.85 25.19 1.80
CA GLY A 345 -22.78 23.95 1.02
C GLY A 345 -21.56 23.81 0.11
N VAL A 346 -20.52 24.65 0.25
CA VAL A 346 -19.26 24.54 -0.50
C VAL A 346 -18.09 24.23 0.45
N PRO A 347 -17.23 23.24 0.15
CA PRO A 347 -16.05 22.95 0.98
C PRO A 347 -15.12 24.15 1.12
N LYS A 348 -14.78 24.52 2.36
CA LYS A 348 -13.90 25.67 2.63
C LYS A 348 -12.49 25.49 2.07
N LEU A 349 -12.02 24.25 1.91
CA LEU A 349 -10.68 23.97 1.40
C LEU A 349 -10.52 24.27 -0.10
N LEU A 350 -11.60 24.21 -0.88
CA LEU A 350 -11.52 24.36 -2.33
C LEU A 350 -11.29 25.83 -2.70
N PRO A 351 -10.25 26.17 -3.47
CA PRO A 351 -10.00 27.55 -3.87
C PRO A 351 -11.02 28.07 -4.89
N PHE A 352 -11.54 27.19 -5.75
CA PHE A 352 -12.52 27.45 -6.79
C PHE A 352 -13.17 26.14 -7.26
N ALA A 353 -14.14 26.23 -8.18
CA ALA A 353 -14.90 25.09 -8.69
C ALA A 353 -14.02 24.10 -9.48
N PRO A 354 -13.85 22.86 -9.01
CA PRO A 354 -13.20 21.81 -9.80
C PRO A 354 -14.07 21.42 -11.00
N THR A 355 -13.42 20.97 -12.06
CA THR A 355 -14.08 20.43 -13.27
C THR A 355 -14.09 18.91 -13.26
N ILE A 356 -13.01 18.28 -12.81
CA ILE A 356 -12.89 16.82 -12.69
C ILE A 356 -12.43 16.49 -11.27
N ILE A 357 -13.10 15.52 -10.65
CA ILE A 357 -12.79 15.02 -9.32
C ILE A 357 -12.56 13.52 -9.43
N LEU A 358 -11.36 13.06 -9.08
CA LEU A 358 -11.11 11.64 -8.86
C LEU A 358 -11.35 11.34 -7.38
N HIS A 359 -12.41 10.61 -7.11
CA HIS A 359 -12.90 10.32 -5.77
C HIS A 359 -12.62 8.87 -5.42
N SER A 360 -11.88 8.66 -4.33
CA SER A 360 -11.41 7.37 -3.87
C SER A 360 -11.98 7.04 -2.49
N THR A 361 -12.67 5.91 -2.37
CA THR A 361 -13.31 5.45 -1.12
C THR A 361 -13.02 3.99 -0.83
N PHE A 362 -13.15 3.60 0.43
CA PHE A 362 -13.09 2.19 0.80
C PHE A 362 -14.39 1.50 0.41
N ARG A 363 -14.25 0.36 -0.26
CA ARG A 363 -15.35 -0.55 -0.53
C ARG A 363 -15.75 -1.24 0.77
N ASN A 364 -17.02 -1.14 1.13
CA ASN A 364 -17.61 -2.00 2.15
C ASN A 364 -17.67 -3.43 1.61
N ILE A 365 -16.83 -4.31 2.15
CA ILE A 365 -16.82 -5.73 1.80
C ILE A 365 -17.48 -6.49 2.94
N GLU A 366 -18.57 -7.20 2.63
CA GLU A 366 -19.10 -8.22 3.53
C GLU A 366 -18.09 -9.38 3.58
N ARG A 367 -17.28 -9.40 4.64
CA ARG A 367 -16.23 -10.41 4.82
C ARG A 367 -16.82 -11.66 5.48
N ASP A 368 -16.96 -12.72 4.70
CA ASP A 368 -17.29 -14.04 5.23
C ASP A 368 -16.03 -14.70 5.84
N ILE A 369 -15.96 -14.67 7.17
CA ILE A 369 -14.87 -15.24 7.96
C ILE A 369 -14.77 -16.77 7.76
N SER A 370 -15.84 -17.42 7.32
CA SER A 370 -15.88 -18.87 7.05
C SER A 370 -15.30 -19.23 5.67
N SER A 371 -15.13 -18.27 4.76
CA SER A 371 -14.67 -18.52 3.38
C SER A 371 -13.29 -19.18 3.34
N ALA A 372 -13.11 -20.25 2.58
CA ALA A 372 -11.79 -20.90 2.40
C ALA A 372 -10.78 -20.05 1.63
N ASP A 373 -11.25 -19.02 0.90
CA ASP A 373 -10.41 -18.07 0.19
C ASP A 373 -9.87 -17.00 1.14
N VAL A 374 -8.61 -17.14 1.53
CA VAL A 374 -7.92 -16.23 2.46
C VAL A 374 -7.89 -14.80 1.92
N ASN A 375 -7.91 -14.60 0.60
CA ASN A 375 -7.96 -13.26 0.02
C ASN A 375 -9.26 -12.52 0.35
N ARG A 376 -10.38 -13.25 0.50
CA ARG A 376 -11.67 -12.66 0.93
C ARG A 376 -11.70 -12.30 2.41
N ARG A 377 -10.74 -12.80 3.18
CA ARG A 377 -10.54 -12.45 4.59
C ARG A 377 -9.62 -11.25 4.77
N LEU A 378 -9.01 -10.72 3.68
CA LEU A 378 -8.04 -9.61 3.75
C LEU A 378 -8.67 -8.35 4.31
N MET A 379 -8.03 -7.81 5.35
CA MET A 379 -8.32 -6.51 5.94
C MET A 379 -7.70 -5.36 5.13
N GLN A 380 -7.14 -5.65 3.95
CA GLN A 380 -6.72 -4.61 3.04
C GLN A 380 -7.96 -3.83 2.60
N PRO A 381 -7.91 -2.49 2.66
CA PRO A 381 -8.94 -1.69 2.05
C PRO A 381 -8.94 -1.94 0.54
N VAL A 382 -10.05 -2.45 0.02
CA VAL A 382 -10.28 -2.39 -1.42
C VAL A 382 -10.80 -1.00 -1.70
N MET A 383 -10.14 -0.31 -2.64
CA MET A 383 -10.50 1.04 -3.01
C MET A 383 -11.32 1.05 -4.28
N ASP A 384 -12.43 1.79 -4.24
CA ASP A 384 -13.17 2.16 -5.42
C ASP A 384 -12.80 3.60 -5.80
N ILE A 385 -12.44 3.78 -7.06
CA ILE A 385 -12.15 5.09 -7.64
C ILE A 385 -13.22 5.40 -8.66
N SER A 386 -13.78 6.59 -8.53
CA SER A 386 -14.73 7.17 -9.45
C SER A 386 -14.18 8.47 -10.01
N CYS A 387 -14.63 8.83 -11.22
CA CYS A 387 -14.28 10.07 -11.88
C CYS A 387 -15.57 10.85 -12.05
N LEU A 388 -15.68 11.99 -11.37
CA LEU A 388 -16.83 12.87 -11.40
C LEU A 388 -16.49 14.08 -12.26
N VAL A 389 -17.38 14.45 -13.18
CA VAL A 389 -17.23 15.62 -14.05
C VAL A 389 -18.30 16.64 -13.67
N HIS A 390 -17.89 17.91 -13.59
CA HIS A 390 -18.80 18.99 -13.26
C HIS A 390 -19.89 19.12 -14.34
N PRO A 391 -21.19 19.27 -13.99
CA PRO A 391 -22.27 19.37 -14.97
C PRO A 391 -22.10 20.52 -15.98
N ASN A 392 -21.53 21.63 -15.49
CA ASN A 392 -21.21 22.81 -16.30
C ASN A 392 -19.75 22.85 -16.77
N ALA A 393 -19.10 21.69 -16.96
CA ALA A 393 -17.75 21.62 -17.49
C ALA A 393 -17.64 22.34 -18.85
N CYS A 394 -16.48 22.92 -19.12
CA CYS A 394 -16.22 23.64 -20.38
C CYS A 394 -16.04 22.72 -21.60
N PHE A 395 -16.42 21.46 -21.47
CA PHE A 395 -16.34 20.45 -22.50
C PHE A 395 -17.50 19.46 -22.35
N TRP A 396 -17.76 18.69 -23.40
CA TRP A 396 -18.58 17.48 -23.31
C TRP A 396 -17.96 16.38 -24.15
N TRP A 397 -18.29 15.15 -23.77
CA TRP A 397 -18.03 13.95 -24.56
C TRP A 397 -19.36 13.45 -25.12
N ASN A 398 -19.33 12.81 -26.29
CA ASN A 398 -20.48 11.98 -26.67
C ASN A 398 -20.55 10.75 -25.74
N ALA A 399 -21.68 10.04 -25.70
CA ALA A 399 -21.88 8.98 -24.71
C ALA A 399 -20.84 7.83 -24.81
N GLU A 400 -20.42 7.45 -26.02
CA GLU A 400 -19.41 6.40 -26.23
C GLU A 400 -18.01 6.88 -25.82
N GLU A 401 -17.68 8.13 -26.13
CA GLU A 401 -16.43 8.79 -25.75
C GLU A 401 -16.36 9.06 -24.25
N GLU A 402 -17.48 9.35 -23.58
CA GLU A 402 -17.55 9.60 -22.15
C GLU A 402 -17.14 8.35 -21.36
N GLU A 403 -17.74 7.20 -21.67
CA GLU A 403 -17.39 5.93 -21.02
C GLU A 403 -15.92 5.58 -21.27
N ARG A 404 -15.46 5.73 -22.52
CA ARG A 404 -14.08 5.42 -22.91
C ARG A 404 -13.08 6.34 -22.22
N SER A 405 -13.33 7.65 -22.23
CA SER A 405 -12.49 8.68 -21.63
C SER A 405 -12.39 8.51 -20.12
N THR A 406 -13.54 8.31 -19.48
CA THR A 406 -13.62 8.06 -18.04
C THR A 406 -12.87 6.79 -17.66
N ARG A 407 -13.03 5.70 -18.42
CA ARG A 407 -12.30 4.45 -18.18
C ARG A 407 -10.79 4.64 -18.33
N LEU A 408 -10.33 5.37 -19.34
CA LEU A 408 -8.90 5.67 -19.52
C LEU A 408 -8.33 6.43 -18.32
N ILE A 409 -9.00 7.50 -17.86
CA ILE A 409 -8.57 8.26 -16.68
C ILE A 409 -8.52 7.35 -15.44
N LEU A 410 -9.56 6.54 -15.23
CA LEU A 410 -9.65 5.61 -14.11
C LEU A 410 -8.58 4.51 -14.15
N ASP A 411 -8.24 3.99 -15.32
CA ASP A 411 -7.21 2.94 -15.47
C ASP A 411 -5.81 3.42 -15.06
N TYR A 412 -5.54 4.72 -15.19
CA TYR A 412 -4.31 5.34 -14.66
C TYR A 412 -4.46 5.70 -13.19
N ALA A 413 -5.57 6.31 -12.77
CA ALA A 413 -5.80 6.67 -11.37
C ALA A 413 -5.78 5.44 -10.42
N LYS A 414 -6.19 4.27 -10.91
CA LYS A 414 -6.12 2.98 -10.19
C LYS A 414 -4.70 2.48 -9.93
N ARG A 415 -3.69 3.04 -10.60
CA ARG A 415 -2.28 2.71 -10.39
C ARG A 415 -1.66 3.50 -9.22
N MET A 416 -2.50 4.11 -8.37
CA MET A 416 -2.04 4.83 -7.19
C MET A 416 -1.07 3.98 -6.35
N PRO A 417 -0.02 4.60 -5.79
CA PRO A 417 1.03 3.89 -5.06
C PRO A 417 0.59 3.40 -3.67
N PHE A 418 -0.52 3.90 -3.11
CA PHE A 418 -1.01 3.52 -1.78
C PHE A 418 -2.54 3.48 -1.75
N ALA A 419 -3.11 2.61 -0.92
CA ALA A 419 -4.55 2.45 -0.76
C ALA A 419 -5.13 3.40 0.32
N LEU A 420 -5.07 4.72 0.05
CA LEU A 420 -5.64 5.75 0.91
C LEU A 420 -6.86 6.45 0.27
N PRO A 421 -7.90 6.79 1.06
CA PRO A 421 -9.05 7.55 0.57
C PRO A 421 -8.64 9.00 0.32
N PHE A 422 -8.96 9.50 -0.86
CA PHE A 422 -8.64 10.86 -1.28
C PHE A 422 -9.66 11.40 -2.29
N ASN A 423 -9.71 12.73 -2.38
CA ASN A 423 -10.24 13.45 -3.53
C ASN A 423 -9.07 14.12 -4.24
N LEU A 424 -8.96 13.92 -5.55
CA LEU A 424 -8.00 14.63 -6.37
C LEU A 424 -8.74 15.57 -7.32
N TYR A 425 -8.45 16.86 -7.20
CA TYR A 425 -9.20 17.92 -7.86
C TYR A 425 -8.42 18.52 -9.03
N PHE A 426 -9.11 18.63 -10.18
CA PHE A 426 -8.60 19.31 -11.37
C PHE A 426 -9.58 20.37 -11.85
N ARG A 427 -9.03 21.49 -12.30
CA ARG A 427 -9.76 22.54 -13.04
C ARG A 427 -9.38 22.48 -14.50
N VAL A 428 -10.37 22.53 -15.38
CA VAL A 428 -10.17 22.56 -16.84
C VAL A 428 -10.78 23.86 -17.36
N ASP A 429 -9.98 24.61 -18.12
CA ASP A 429 -10.42 25.84 -18.76
C ASP A 429 -10.03 25.83 -20.25
N PRO A 430 -10.83 26.41 -21.16
CA PRO A 430 -10.42 26.55 -22.56
C PRO A 430 -9.26 27.53 -22.70
N ALA A 431 -8.21 27.14 -23.43
CA ALA A 431 -7.02 27.97 -23.64
C ALA A 431 -7.34 29.30 -24.32
N LYS A 432 -8.40 29.35 -25.14
CA LYS A 432 -8.90 30.58 -25.76
C LYS A 432 -9.45 31.58 -24.73
N VAL A 433 -10.19 31.09 -23.74
CA VAL A 433 -10.80 31.93 -22.68
C VAL A 433 -9.70 32.51 -21.78
N LEU A 434 -8.73 31.70 -21.37
CA LEU A 434 -7.61 32.17 -20.55
C LEU A 434 -6.78 33.25 -21.27
N ARG A 435 -6.58 33.12 -22.58
CA ARG A 435 -5.91 34.15 -23.39
C ARG A 435 -6.73 35.42 -23.53
N ALA A 436 -8.05 35.32 -23.66
CA ALA A 436 -8.93 36.47 -23.84
C ALA A 436 -9.19 37.23 -22.52
N LYS A 437 -9.13 36.54 -21.36
CA LYS A 437 -9.44 37.08 -20.04
C LYS A 437 -8.26 36.89 -19.07
N PRO A 438 -7.15 37.64 -19.21
CA PRO A 438 -5.99 37.48 -18.33
C PRO A 438 -6.29 37.76 -16.84
N ALA A 439 -7.28 38.62 -16.54
CA ALA A 439 -7.73 38.88 -15.17
C ALA A 439 -8.22 37.62 -14.45
N LEU A 440 -8.87 36.69 -15.18
CA LEU A 440 -9.35 35.44 -14.62
C LEU A 440 -8.19 34.50 -14.24
N VAL A 441 -7.10 34.52 -15.00
CA VAL A 441 -5.86 33.77 -14.66
C VAL A 441 -5.27 34.31 -13.37
N VAL A 442 -5.17 35.64 -13.23
CA VAL A 442 -4.63 36.28 -12.03
C VAL A 442 -5.48 35.98 -10.79
N GLU A 443 -6.81 36.03 -10.91
CA GLU A 443 -7.74 35.68 -9.82
C GLU A 443 -7.57 34.20 -9.43
N LYS A 444 -7.56 33.29 -10.41
CA LYS A 444 -7.35 31.86 -10.19
C LYS A 444 -6.05 31.58 -9.45
N ASP A 445 -4.95 32.17 -9.91
CA ASP A 445 -3.63 31.99 -9.30
C ASP A 445 -3.56 32.60 -7.88
N SER A 446 -4.29 33.68 -7.62
CA SER A 446 -4.42 34.28 -6.29
C SER A 446 -5.17 33.34 -5.34
N LEU A 447 -6.33 32.82 -5.76
CA LEU A 447 -7.14 31.90 -4.96
C LEU A 447 -6.42 30.58 -4.68
N LEU A 448 -5.72 30.04 -5.67
CA LEU A 448 -4.91 28.83 -5.51
C LEU A 448 -3.80 29.04 -4.49
N ARG A 449 -3.02 30.13 -4.63
CA ARG A 449 -1.93 30.46 -3.70
C ARG A 449 -2.43 30.66 -2.28
N ALA A 450 -3.60 31.27 -2.09
CA ALA A 450 -4.20 31.48 -0.78
C ALA A 450 -4.52 30.18 -0.03
N LYS A 451 -4.72 29.06 -0.74
CA LYS A 451 -5.04 27.75 -0.14
C LYS A 451 -3.99 26.67 -0.38
N LEU A 452 -2.85 27.02 -0.97
CA LEU A 452 -1.84 26.06 -1.40
C LEU A 452 -1.26 25.25 -0.23
N SER A 453 -1.13 25.87 0.95
CA SER A 453 -0.66 25.18 2.16
C SER A 453 -1.60 24.07 2.64
N LEU A 454 -2.89 24.11 2.28
CA LEU A 454 -3.87 23.08 2.64
C LEU A 454 -3.68 21.78 1.85
N PHE A 455 -3.02 21.86 0.69
CA PHE A 455 -2.75 20.73 -0.19
C PHE A 455 -1.28 20.29 -0.15
N ASP A 456 -0.46 20.86 0.75
CA ASP A 456 0.94 20.46 0.91
C ASP A 456 1.04 19.10 1.63
N LEU A 457 1.39 18.08 0.85
CA LEU A 457 1.50 16.71 1.32
C LEU A 457 2.62 16.51 2.35
N ARG A 458 3.70 17.30 2.27
CA ARG A 458 4.85 17.18 3.19
C ARG A 458 4.50 17.65 4.61
N HIS A 459 3.51 18.54 4.71
CA HIS A 459 3.03 19.13 5.96
C HIS A 459 1.56 18.76 6.24
N PHE A 460 1.12 17.62 5.72
CA PHE A 460 -0.28 17.17 5.79
C PHE A 460 -0.85 17.22 7.21
N ARG A 461 -0.16 16.65 8.21
CA ARG A 461 -0.70 16.60 9.58
C ARG A 461 -0.85 17.98 10.20
N SER A 462 0.12 18.87 9.98
CA SER A 462 0.02 20.25 10.47
C SER A 462 -1.12 21.00 9.77
N ALA A 463 -1.27 20.87 8.45
CA ALA A 463 -2.33 21.51 7.70
C ALA A 463 -3.71 21.02 8.16
N ALA A 464 -3.89 19.70 8.31
CA ALA A 464 -5.13 19.09 8.80
C ALA A 464 -5.49 19.52 10.24
N ARG A 465 -4.49 19.72 11.10
CA ARG A 465 -4.72 20.19 12.47
C ARG A 465 -5.04 21.68 12.53
N THR A 466 -4.38 22.52 11.73
CA THR A 466 -4.67 23.96 11.68
C THR A 466 -6.08 24.21 11.12
N THR A 467 -6.44 23.51 10.04
CA THR A 467 -7.80 23.59 9.50
C THR A 467 -8.84 23.08 10.48
N ALA A 468 -8.49 22.18 11.39
CA ALA A 468 -9.35 21.76 12.48
C ALA A 468 -9.38 22.76 13.64
N ALA A 469 -8.25 23.32 14.07
CA ALA A 469 -8.15 24.19 15.25
C ALA A 469 -8.79 25.57 15.08
N GLU A 470 -8.87 26.09 13.85
CA GLU A 470 -9.65 27.31 13.54
C GLU A 470 -11.18 27.10 13.73
N SER A 471 -11.64 26.08 14.47
CA SER A 471 -13.06 25.79 14.80
C SER A 471 -13.46 26.32 16.17
N ASP A 472 -12.49 26.48 17.07
CA ASP A 472 -12.77 26.62 18.50
C ASP A 472 -12.95 28.08 18.93
N ASP A 473 -13.25 28.98 17.99
CA ASP A 473 -13.69 30.33 18.35
C ASP A 473 -15.19 30.30 18.68
N PRO A 474 -15.59 30.39 19.98
CA PRO A 474 -16.98 30.38 20.35
C PRO A 474 -17.58 31.73 19.99
N TRP A 475 -18.60 31.72 19.14
CA TRP A 475 -19.52 32.83 18.97
C TRP A 475 -19.87 33.45 20.32
N ARG A 476 -19.41 34.68 20.58
CA ARG A 476 -20.04 35.56 21.56
C ARG A 476 -21.37 36.04 20.95
N PRO A 477 -22.54 35.74 21.53
CA PRO A 477 -23.73 36.46 21.18
C PRO A 477 -23.65 37.84 21.85
N THR A 478 -23.40 38.89 21.09
CA THR A 478 -23.77 40.24 21.52
C THR A 478 -25.29 40.36 21.42
N GLU A 479 -25.94 40.32 22.57
CA GLU A 479 -27.30 40.81 22.78
C GLU A 479 -27.40 42.31 22.45
N GLN A 480 -28.65 42.76 22.22
CA GLN A 480 -29.15 44.14 22.03
C GLN A 480 -29.09 44.66 20.58
N GLU A 481 -30.17 45.06 19.90
CA GLU A 481 -31.49 45.56 20.33
C GLU A 481 -32.55 45.21 19.26
N SER A 482 -33.67 44.64 19.69
CA SER A 482 -34.90 44.56 18.90
C SER A 482 -35.84 45.69 19.30
N THR A 483 -36.07 46.63 18.38
CA THR A 483 -37.23 47.52 18.41
C THR A 483 -38.14 47.21 17.23
N HIS A 484 -39.45 47.29 17.50
CA HIS A 484 -40.60 47.03 16.64
C HIS A 484 -41.08 45.57 16.66
N GLY A 485 -42.33 45.26 16.97
CA GLY A 485 -43.48 46.08 17.26
C GLY A 485 -44.66 45.13 17.44
N CYS A 486 -45.29 45.20 18.61
CA CYS A 486 -46.45 44.39 18.94
C CYS A 486 -47.66 44.92 18.16
N ALA A 487 -48.21 44.12 17.26
CA ALA A 487 -49.57 44.32 16.76
C ALA A 487 -50.32 42.99 16.86
N SER A 488 -51.27 43.02 17.77
CA SER A 488 -52.29 42.03 18.08
C SER A 488 -53.27 41.77 16.93
N VAL A 489 -53.89 40.58 16.97
CA VAL A 489 -55.35 40.29 16.85
C VAL A 489 -55.62 39.05 15.97
N THR A 490 -55.80 37.94 16.71
CA THR A 490 -56.78 36.82 16.64
C THR A 490 -57.29 36.17 15.33
N PRO A 491 -57.68 34.88 15.42
CA PRO A 491 -57.85 33.99 14.28
C PRO A 491 -59.29 33.87 13.80
N LEU A 492 -59.44 33.58 12.51
CA LEU A 492 -60.45 32.68 11.93
C LEU A 492 -59.78 31.83 10.85
#